data_AF-A0A952IWY0-F1
#
_entry.id   AF-A0A952IWY0-F1
#
_cell.length_a   1.000
_cell.length_b   1.000
_cell.length_c   1.000
_cell.angle_alpha   90.00
_cell.angle_beta   90.00
_cell.angle_gamma   90.00
#
_symmetry.space_group_name_H-M   'P 1'
#
loop_
_entity.id
_entity.type
_entity.pdbx_description
1 polymer ?
#
loop_
_entity_poly.entity_id
_entity_poly.type
_entity_poly.pdbx_seq_one_letter_code
_entity_poly.pdbx_strand_id
1 'polypeptide(L)'
;MNSSSFDTTPVIACVGAGVIGAGWVARFVENGHDVAIFDSAAKSGDTVHAALSNADRAYAKLTMAQRPRKGQIRFCESLQEAVSDAQWIVESVPEQLDIKHAVYDEIEKYASSDAVIASSTSGLMPTNLQSQMKHPHRLLVAHPFNPVYLLPLVELVAGEGTDHQIINQARHFYSHLGMKPIVVRKEIDAFVADRLLEAIWRESLWLIKDGITTTQELDDIVRLGFGLRYAQMGVFETYRLAGGEGGMRQFLAQFGPCLSWPWTKLMDVPDYDDDLIELIAGQSDEQSGQYSIAELERIRDDNLVALQQALKANEWGAGLVLSDYEKQLFDAGANQGRGIEEQDVSEPLLTTERRIPPDWTDYNNHMNEARYLQCFGDATDSFMRLIGCDADYIAAGRSWFTVETHIRHLDEVAVNEVVNTRTQCLLGSGKKMQLFHFLFHDDGRLLATGEHLLIHVSLQTRAACEPSDAVSSRLQRIAEAHALLPYPEGAGRSVGQPQKKH
;
A
#
# COMPACT_ATOMS: atom_id res chain seq x y z
N MET A 1 27.80 8.26 16.83
CA MET A 1 28.19 6.89 17.23
C MET A 1 27.11 6.29 18.12
N ASN A 2 26.19 5.56 17.49
CA ASN A 2 25.48 4.43 18.09
C ASN A 2 25.20 3.50 16.91
N SER A 3 26.16 2.60 16.65
CA SER A 3 26.02 1.54 15.65
C SER A 3 25.09 0.48 16.24
N SER A 4 23.79 0.58 15.97
CA SER A 4 22.92 -0.59 16.12
C SER A 4 23.26 -1.54 14.97
N SER A 5 24.00 -2.60 15.26
CA SER A 5 24.09 -3.74 14.36
C SER A 5 22.68 -4.30 14.19
N PHE A 6 22.21 -4.40 12.96
CA PHE A 6 20.99 -5.14 12.67
C PHE A 6 21.14 -6.59 13.19
N ASP A 7 20.08 -7.17 13.74
CA ASP A 7 20.06 -8.61 14.08
C ASP A 7 20.07 -9.50 12.80
N THR A 8 19.83 -8.90 11.62
CA THR A 8 19.87 -9.52 10.29
C THR A 8 20.44 -8.56 9.25
N THR A 9 21.25 -9.05 8.32
CA THR A 9 21.89 -8.26 7.26
C THR A 9 20.86 -7.48 6.41
N PRO A 10 20.99 -6.15 6.20
CA PRO A 10 20.02 -5.37 5.43
C PRO A 10 20.01 -5.79 3.96
N VAL A 11 18.84 -6.18 3.47
CA VAL A 11 18.66 -6.75 2.12
C VAL A 11 18.63 -5.66 1.03
N ILE A 12 18.31 -4.41 1.40
CA ILE A 12 18.07 -3.32 0.46
C ILE A 12 18.99 -2.12 0.74
N ALA A 13 19.58 -1.56 -0.32
CA ALA A 13 20.25 -0.26 -0.29
C ALA A 13 19.51 0.77 -1.13
N CYS A 14 19.37 2.00 -0.61
CA CYS A 14 18.88 3.16 -1.35
C CYS A 14 20.02 4.18 -1.51
N VAL A 15 20.39 4.46 -2.76
CA VAL A 15 21.44 5.42 -3.13
C VAL A 15 20.78 6.68 -3.71
N GLY A 16 20.80 7.76 -2.95
CA GLY A 16 19.99 8.95 -3.16
C GLY A 16 18.68 8.87 -2.37
N ALA A 17 18.44 9.88 -1.55
CA ALA A 17 17.35 10.01 -0.59
C ALA A 17 16.66 11.38 -0.68
N GLY A 18 16.60 11.94 -1.90
CA GLY A 18 15.64 12.98 -2.27
C GLY A 18 14.20 12.46 -2.28
N VAL A 19 13.27 13.19 -2.92
CA VAL A 19 11.83 12.86 -2.87
C VAL A 19 11.52 11.40 -3.27
N ILE A 20 12.06 10.92 -4.39
CA ILE A 20 11.82 9.55 -4.88
C ILE A 20 12.50 8.51 -3.99
N GLY A 21 13.78 8.72 -3.67
CA GLY A 21 14.54 7.81 -2.81
C GLY A 21 13.95 7.66 -1.41
N ALA A 22 13.55 8.77 -0.78
CA ALA A 22 12.83 8.78 0.49
C ALA A 22 11.48 8.04 0.41
N GLY A 23 10.77 8.18 -0.71
CA GLY A 23 9.55 7.44 -0.97
C GLY A 23 9.77 5.92 -1.09
N TRP A 24 10.86 5.49 -1.72
CA TRP A 24 11.26 4.07 -1.75
C TRP A 24 11.62 3.54 -0.37
N VAL A 25 12.45 4.27 0.38
CA VAL A 25 12.79 3.93 1.77
C VAL A 25 11.51 3.73 2.59
N ALA A 26 10.57 4.66 2.49
CA ALA A 26 9.31 4.57 3.22
C ALA A 26 8.48 3.34 2.81
N ARG A 27 8.38 3.02 1.51
CA ARG A 27 7.68 1.80 1.06
C ARG A 27 8.33 0.54 1.62
N PHE A 28 9.65 0.42 1.53
CA PHE A 28 10.37 -0.76 2.00
C PHE A 28 10.21 -0.96 3.52
N VAL A 29 10.33 0.13 4.29
CA VAL A 29 10.15 0.11 5.74
C VAL A 29 8.73 -0.31 6.14
N GLU A 30 7.69 0.23 5.49
CA GLU A 30 6.29 -0.17 5.73
C GLU A 30 6.00 -1.63 5.38
N ASN A 31 6.83 -2.24 4.51
CA ASN A 31 6.75 -3.64 4.13
C ASN A 31 7.77 -4.54 4.88
N GLY A 32 8.40 -4.02 5.93
CA GLY A 32 9.24 -4.80 6.85
C GLY A 32 10.66 -5.08 6.35
N HIS A 33 11.15 -4.36 5.35
CA HIS A 33 12.53 -4.48 4.89
C HIS A 33 13.46 -3.48 5.58
N ASP A 34 14.59 -3.98 6.08
CA ASP A 34 15.68 -3.14 6.56
C ASP A 34 16.39 -2.46 5.39
N VAL A 35 16.66 -1.15 5.52
CA VAL A 35 17.19 -0.31 4.44
C VAL A 35 18.47 0.41 4.86
N ALA A 36 19.54 0.17 4.11
CA ALA A 36 20.76 0.98 4.18
C ALA A 36 20.63 2.17 3.22
N ILE A 37 20.93 3.39 3.69
CA ILE A 37 20.70 4.62 2.94
C ILE A 37 22.03 5.35 2.79
N PHE A 38 22.40 5.72 1.56
CA PHE A 38 23.48 6.64 1.29
C PHE A 38 22.99 7.82 0.46
N ASP A 39 23.30 9.04 0.93
CA ASP A 39 23.06 10.28 0.20
C ASP A 39 24.19 11.26 0.53
N SER A 40 24.69 11.97 -0.49
CA SER A 40 25.74 12.98 -0.33
C SER A 40 25.21 14.31 0.24
N ALA A 41 23.90 14.55 0.21
CA ALA A 41 23.26 15.73 0.74
C ALA A 41 22.98 15.62 2.25
N ALA A 42 23.41 16.63 3.01
CA ALA A 42 23.30 16.67 4.47
C ALA A 42 21.85 16.69 5.01
N LYS A 43 20.85 17.03 4.18
CA LYS A 43 19.43 17.15 4.57
C LYS A 43 18.58 15.91 4.26
N SER A 44 19.16 14.86 3.68
CA SER A 44 18.45 13.64 3.29
C SER A 44 17.68 12.98 4.44
N GLY A 45 18.20 13.06 5.67
CA GLY A 45 17.53 12.55 6.87
C GLY A 45 16.14 13.14 7.10
N ASP A 46 15.99 14.47 6.99
CA ASP A 46 14.71 15.14 7.21
C ASP A 46 13.67 14.71 6.17
N THR A 47 14.08 14.60 4.90
CA THR A 47 13.23 14.14 3.79
C THR A 47 12.77 12.71 4.00
N VAL A 48 13.67 11.81 4.41
CA VAL A 48 13.35 10.40 4.72
C VAL A 48 12.36 10.30 5.88
N HIS A 49 12.59 11.05 6.97
CA HIS A 49 11.70 11.03 8.12
C HIS A 49 10.30 11.59 7.80
N ALA A 50 10.22 12.63 6.96
CA ALA A 50 8.95 13.15 6.47
C ALA A 50 8.20 12.10 5.63
N ALA A 51 8.88 11.44 4.69
CA ALA A 51 8.30 10.39 3.87
C ALA A 51 7.81 9.19 4.70
N LEU A 52 8.58 8.76 5.71
CA LEU A 52 8.18 7.69 6.65
C LEU A 52 6.92 8.07 7.44
N SER A 53 6.82 9.31 7.90
CA SER A 53 5.64 9.80 8.63
C SER A 53 4.39 9.83 7.74
N ASN A 54 4.53 10.34 6.51
CA ASN A 54 3.42 10.35 5.54
C ASN A 54 3.00 8.92 5.14
N ALA A 55 3.98 8.02 4.92
CA ALA A 55 3.71 6.63 4.60
C ALA A 55 3.00 5.90 5.74
N ASP A 56 3.43 6.06 7.00
CA ASP A 56 2.76 5.44 8.14
C ASP A 56 1.28 5.85 8.23
N ARG A 57 1.04 7.16 8.09
CA ARG A 57 -0.31 7.73 8.10
C ARG A 57 -1.15 7.21 6.94
N ALA A 58 -0.59 7.14 5.73
CA ALA A 58 -1.28 6.65 4.56
C ALA A 58 -1.60 5.16 4.69
N TYR A 59 -0.64 4.31 5.10
CA TYR A 59 -0.84 2.87 5.26
C TYR A 59 -1.85 2.52 6.34
N ALA A 60 -1.86 3.26 7.46
CA ALA A 60 -2.84 3.09 8.53
C ALA A 60 -4.29 3.32 8.07
N LYS A 61 -4.50 4.12 7.02
CA LYS A 61 -5.80 4.33 6.38
C LYS A 61 -6.02 3.46 5.14
N LEU A 62 -4.93 3.07 4.47
CA LEU A 62 -4.95 2.31 3.21
C LEU A 62 -5.37 0.88 3.43
N THR A 63 -5.02 0.25 4.55
CA THR A 63 -5.36 -1.15 4.80
C THR A 63 -5.77 -1.41 6.24
N MET A 64 -6.69 -2.36 6.39
CA MET A 64 -7.12 -2.91 7.66
C MET A 64 -6.32 -4.16 8.06
N ALA A 65 -5.49 -4.69 7.16
CA ALA A 65 -4.65 -5.84 7.43
C ALA A 65 -3.54 -5.48 8.44
N GLN A 66 -3.14 -6.46 9.24
CA GLN A 66 -1.99 -6.28 10.12
C GLN A 66 -0.75 -6.07 9.27
N ARG A 67 -0.12 -4.89 9.44
CA ARG A 67 1.13 -4.54 8.76
C ARG A 67 2.28 -5.35 9.37
N PRO A 68 3.31 -5.72 8.59
CA PRO A 68 4.51 -6.33 9.15
C PRO A 68 5.19 -5.36 10.12
N ARG A 69 6.07 -5.91 10.98
CA ARG A 69 6.98 -5.07 11.76
C ARG A 69 7.75 -4.17 10.79
N LYS A 70 7.76 -2.86 11.06
CA LYS A 70 8.51 -1.91 10.23
C LYS A 70 9.99 -2.25 10.18
N GLY A 71 10.56 -2.14 8.99
CA GLY A 71 11.98 -2.27 8.77
C GLY A 71 12.77 -1.16 9.47
N GLN A 72 14.03 -1.45 9.79
CA GLN A 72 14.96 -0.48 10.36
C GLN A 72 15.71 0.25 9.24
N ILE A 73 16.02 1.54 9.46
CA ILE A 73 16.85 2.33 8.55
C ILE A 73 18.24 2.56 9.14
N ARG A 74 19.26 2.56 8.30
CA ARG A 74 20.62 2.98 8.65
C ARG A 74 21.16 3.95 7.61
N PHE A 75 21.46 5.17 8.03
CA PHE A 75 22.24 6.11 7.23
C PHE A 75 23.72 5.69 7.26
N CYS A 76 24.29 5.52 6.07
CA CYS A 76 25.66 5.10 5.86
C CYS A 76 26.54 6.32 5.51
N GLU A 77 27.79 6.30 5.95
CA GLU A 77 28.75 7.39 5.68
C GLU A 77 29.36 7.30 4.28
N SER A 78 29.19 6.17 3.60
CA SER A 78 29.69 5.93 2.24
C SER A 78 28.75 5.03 1.42
N LEU A 79 28.86 5.12 0.10
CA LEU A 79 28.15 4.22 -0.81
C LEU A 79 28.58 2.77 -0.57
N GLN A 80 29.88 2.52 -0.40
CA GLN A 80 30.43 1.21 -0.06
C GLN A 80 29.68 0.58 1.12
N GLU A 81 29.56 1.32 2.23
CA GLU A 81 28.89 0.84 3.44
C GLU A 81 27.42 0.47 3.18
N ALA A 82 26.71 1.26 2.36
CA ALA A 82 25.31 0.98 2.06
C ALA A 82 25.12 -0.28 1.19
N VAL A 83 26.00 -0.52 0.23
CA VAL A 83 25.77 -1.55 -0.81
C VAL A 83 26.47 -2.88 -0.59
N SER A 84 27.45 -2.94 0.32
CA SER A 84 28.31 -4.13 0.50
C SER A 84 27.51 -5.42 0.78
N ASP A 85 26.42 -5.29 1.53
CA ASP A 85 25.59 -6.41 1.99
C ASP A 85 24.22 -6.49 1.27
N ALA A 86 23.93 -5.54 0.37
CA ALA A 86 22.63 -5.42 -0.26
C ALA A 86 22.45 -6.42 -1.41
N GLN A 87 21.27 -7.04 -1.49
CA GLN A 87 20.85 -7.87 -2.62
C GLN A 87 20.01 -7.08 -3.63
N TRP A 88 19.40 -5.99 -3.18
CA TRP A 88 18.60 -5.09 -4.00
C TRP A 88 19.05 -3.65 -3.79
N ILE A 89 19.49 -2.98 -4.85
CA ILE A 89 20.04 -1.63 -4.80
C ILE A 89 19.14 -0.73 -5.62
N VAL A 90 18.53 0.27 -4.99
CA VAL A 90 17.73 1.29 -5.65
C VAL A 90 18.54 2.56 -5.81
N GLU A 91 18.72 2.98 -7.05
CA GLU A 91 19.39 4.24 -7.37
C GLU A 91 18.34 5.33 -7.65
N SER A 92 18.46 6.47 -6.98
CA SER A 92 17.58 7.64 -7.07
C SER A 92 18.39 8.95 -7.01
N VAL A 93 19.59 8.95 -7.59
CA VAL A 93 20.45 10.14 -7.71
C VAL A 93 19.96 11.04 -8.87
N PRO A 94 20.45 12.29 -8.99
CA PRO A 94 19.97 13.23 -10.00
C PRO A 94 19.96 12.67 -11.42
N GLU A 95 19.06 13.19 -12.25
CA GLU A 95 18.78 12.73 -13.61
C GLU A 95 19.87 13.16 -14.62
N GLN A 96 21.12 12.77 -14.35
CA GLN A 96 22.30 13.05 -15.18
C GLN A 96 23.10 11.76 -15.36
N LEU A 97 23.39 11.41 -16.62
CA LEU A 97 24.06 10.15 -16.97
C LEU A 97 25.43 9.99 -16.30
N ASP A 98 26.26 11.02 -16.33
CA ASP A 98 27.62 10.95 -15.75
C ASP A 98 27.60 10.67 -14.25
N ILE A 99 26.64 11.24 -13.52
CA ILE A 99 26.46 10.99 -12.08
C ILE A 99 26.03 9.55 -11.85
N LYS A 100 25.04 9.05 -12.61
CA LYS A 100 24.55 7.68 -12.50
C LYS A 100 25.64 6.66 -12.85
N HIS A 101 26.42 6.88 -13.91
CA HIS A 101 27.55 6.02 -14.27
C HIS A 101 28.62 5.96 -13.18
N ALA A 102 28.97 7.09 -12.56
CA ALA A 102 29.90 7.10 -11.44
C ALA A 102 29.38 6.29 -10.24
N VAL A 103 28.08 6.41 -9.93
CA VAL A 103 27.41 5.63 -8.89
C VAL A 103 27.41 4.14 -9.23
N TYR A 104 27.11 3.74 -10.48
CA TYR A 104 27.12 2.33 -10.87
C TYR A 104 28.53 1.71 -10.82
N ASP A 105 29.57 2.44 -11.23
CA ASP A 105 30.96 1.98 -11.09
C ASP A 105 31.34 1.76 -9.61
N GLU A 106 30.88 2.62 -8.71
CA GLU A 106 31.10 2.44 -7.27
C GLU A 106 30.29 1.26 -6.70
N ILE A 107 29.04 1.08 -7.13
CA ILE A 107 28.22 -0.09 -6.78
C ILE A 107 28.90 -1.39 -7.25
N GLU A 108 29.42 -1.44 -8.48
CA GLU A 108 30.10 -2.63 -9.03
C GLU A 108 31.40 -2.98 -8.31
N LYS A 109 32.03 -2.03 -7.61
CA LYS A 109 33.24 -2.29 -6.82
C LYS A 109 32.95 -2.97 -5.49
N TYR A 110 31.79 -2.69 -4.89
CA TYR A 110 31.53 -3.05 -3.49
C TYR A 110 30.35 -4.00 -3.28
N ALA A 111 29.33 -3.98 -4.14
CA ALA A 111 28.20 -4.88 -4.04
C ALA A 111 28.50 -6.25 -4.65
N SER A 112 27.83 -7.29 -4.16
CA SER A 112 27.83 -8.63 -4.78
C SER A 112 27.50 -8.56 -6.27
N SER A 113 28.14 -9.37 -7.12
CA SER A 113 27.85 -9.46 -8.56
C SER A 113 26.39 -9.82 -8.85
N ASP A 114 25.75 -10.52 -7.91
CA ASP A 114 24.38 -11.04 -8.04
C ASP A 114 23.31 -10.03 -7.56
N ALA A 115 23.73 -8.89 -6.97
CA ALA A 115 22.81 -7.86 -6.51
C ALA A 115 22.10 -7.17 -7.69
N VAL A 116 20.79 -6.99 -7.57
CA VAL A 116 19.99 -6.28 -8.58
C VAL A 116 20.16 -4.78 -8.41
N ILE A 117 20.33 -4.06 -9.52
CA ILE A 117 20.35 -2.59 -9.54
C ILE A 117 19.08 -2.10 -10.22
N ALA A 118 18.24 -1.41 -9.47
CA ALA A 118 17.01 -0.80 -9.94
C ALA A 118 17.18 0.73 -9.98
N SER A 119 17.32 1.31 -11.16
CA SER A 119 17.31 2.78 -11.31
C SER A 119 15.89 3.31 -11.25
N SER A 120 15.70 4.42 -10.54
CA SER A 120 14.43 5.15 -10.48
C SER A 120 14.35 6.31 -11.48
N THR A 121 15.21 6.31 -12.50
CA THR A 121 15.16 7.29 -13.61
C THR A 121 13.74 7.38 -14.19
N SER A 122 13.37 8.57 -14.62
CA SER A 122 12.06 8.87 -15.23
C SER A 122 12.14 8.91 -16.76
N GLY A 123 13.34 9.05 -17.34
CA GLY A 123 13.44 9.10 -18.80
C GLY A 123 14.70 8.58 -19.46
N LEU A 124 15.77 8.26 -18.71
CA LEU A 124 17.00 7.74 -19.32
C LEU A 124 16.83 6.27 -19.69
N MET A 125 17.12 5.93 -20.94
CA MET A 125 17.07 4.54 -21.40
C MET A 125 18.03 3.65 -20.60
N PRO A 126 17.59 2.47 -20.12
CA PRO A 126 18.44 1.55 -19.39
C PRO A 126 19.70 1.14 -20.17
N THR A 127 19.64 1.01 -21.49
CA THR A 127 20.84 0.74 -22.31
C THR A 127 21.90 1.85 -22.17
N ASN A 128 21.49 3.11 -22.06
CA ASN A 128 22.42 4.21 -21.82
C ASN A 128 23.03 4.14 -20.42
N LEU A 129 22.22 3.79 -19.40
CA LEU A 129 22.71 3.55 -18.03
C LEU A 129 23.74 2.42 -17.98
N GLN A 130 23.52 1.35 -18.76
CA GLN A 130 24.37 0.16 -18.81
C GLN A 130 25.70 0.36 -19.55
N SER A 131 25.82 1.40 -20.39
CA SER A 131 26.91 1.54 -21.36
C SER A 131 28.33 1.53 -20.79
N GLN A 132 28.51 1.86 -19.50
CA GLN A 132 29.80 1.86 -18.81
C GLN A 132 29.93 0.77 -17.74
N MET A 133 28.90 -0.07 -17.56
CA MET A 133 28.89 -1.14 -16.56
C MET A 133 29.69 -2.36 -17.01
N LYS A 134 30.33 -3.05 -16.06
CA LYS A 134 30.98 -4.34 -16.28
C LYS A 134 29.99 -5.50 -16.26
N HIS A 135 28.92 -5.37 -15.48
CA HIS A 135 27.87 -6.37 -15.26
C HIS A 135 26.48 -5.79 -15.55
N PRO A 136 26.19 -5.34 -16.78
CA PRO A 136 24.92 -4.67 -17.12
C PRO A 136 23.68 -5.56 -16.98
N HIS A 137 23.86 -6.89 -16.99
CA HIS A 137 22.78 -7.88 -16.91
C HIS A 137 21.89 -7.77 -15.68
N ARG A 138 22.38 -7.17 -14.60
CA ARG A 138 21.66 -7.00 -13.34
C ARG A 138 20.97 -5.65 -13.16
N LEU A 139 21.12 -4.73 -14.13
CA LEU A 139 20.46 -3.41 -14.09
C LEU A 139 19.12 -3.47 -14.81
N LEU A 140 18.08 -2.95 -14.16
CA LEU A 140 16.81 -2.56 -14.78
C LEU A 140 16.43 -1.14 -14.35
N VAL A 141 15.48 -0.53 -15.05
CA VAL A 141 14.75 0.64 -14.53
C VAL A 141 13.48 0.15 -13.87
N ALA A 142 13.24 0.59 -12.64
CA ALA A 142 12.00 0.43 -11.91
C ALA A 142 11.45 1.82 -11.59
N HIS A 143 10.74 2.41 -12.56
CA HIS A 143 10.23 3.78 -12.49
C HIS A 143 8.95 3.82 -11.65
N PRO A 144 8.96 4.45 -10.46
CA PRO A 144 7.78 4.59 -9.61
C PRO A 144 7.00 5.87 -9.93
N PHE A 145 5.85 6.04 -9.27
CA PHE A 145 5.07 7.27 -9.34
C PHE A 145 4.99 7.93 -7.96
N ASN A 146 5.18 9.25 -7.91
CA ASN A 146 5.10 10.00 -6.66
C ASN A 146 3.64 10.20 -6.20
N PRO A 147 3.25 9.90 -4.95
CA PRO A 147 4.05 9.36 -3.84
C PRO A 147 4.41 7.89 -3.99
N VAL A 148 5.72 7.58 -4.01
CA VAL A 148 6.25 6.23 -4.27
C VAL A 148 5.71 5.21 -3.27
N TYR A 149 5.59 5.58 -2.00
CA TYR A 149 5.07 4.70 -0.95
C TYR A 149 3.60 4.32 -1.13
N LEU A 150 2.80 5.11 -1.85
CA LEU A 150 1.35 4.96 -1.89
C LEU A 150 0.79 4.61 -3.29
N LEU A 151 1.34 5.14 -4.38
CA LEU A 151 0.86 4.78 -5.73
C LEU A 151 1.33 3.37 -6.11
N PRO A 152 0.43 2.49 -6.55
CA PRO A 152 0.76 1.08 -6.72
C PRO A 152 1.50 0.77 -8.03
N LEU A 153 1.59 1.68 -9.00
CA LEU A 153 2.21 1.34 -10.29
C LEU A 153 3.74 1.45 -10.24
N VAL A 154 4.44 0.52 -10.90
CA VAL A 154 5.87 0.64 -11.21
C VAL A 154 6.13 0.14 -12.64
N GLU A 155 6.81 0.95 -13.45
CA GLU A 155 7.24 0.55 -14.79
C GLU A 155 8.60 -0.14 -14.71
N LEU A 156 8.66 -1.37 -15.24
CA LEU A 156 9.89 -2.15 -15.33
C LEU A 156 10.40 -2.10 -16.76
N VAL A 157 11.61 -1.56 -16.95
CA VAL A 157 12.21 -1.39 -18.27
C VAL A 157 13.57 -2.08 -18.30
N ALA A 158 13.70 -3.02 -19.23
CA ALA A 158 14.95 -3.73 -19.50
C ALA A 158 15.76 -2.96 -20.53
N GLY A 159 17.07 -2.86 -20.32
CA GLY A 159 18.02 -2.45 -21.36
C GLY A 159 18.45 -3.66 -22.19
N GLU A 160 19.24 -3.42 -23.23
CA GLU A 160 19.77 -4.47 -24.10
C GLU A 160 20.63 -5.48 -23.34
N GLY A 161 21.31 -5.04 -22.28
CA GLY A 161 22.16 -5.89 -21.46
C GLY A 161 21.42 -6.68 -20.38
N THR A 162 20.18 -6.31 -20.02
CA THR A 162 19.44 -6.85 -18.87
C THR A 162 19.04 -8.31 -19.07
N ASP A 163 19.28 -9.17 -18.08
CA ASP A 163 18.79 -10.54 -18.12
C ASP A 163 17.27 -10.61 -17.87
N HIS A 164 16.56 -11.45 -18.62
CA HIS A 164 15.12 -11.68 -18.45
C HIS A 164 14.78 -12.18 -17.05
N GLN A 165 15.68 -12.90 -16.39
CA GLN A 165 15.46 -13.35 -15.01
C GLN A 165 15.33 -12.17 -14.03
N ILE A 166 16.06 -11.09 -14.25
CA ILE A 166 16.03 -9.88 -13.41
C ILE A 166 14.68 -9.17 -13.49
N ILE A 167 14.07 -9.12 -14.68
CA ILE A 167 12.70 -8.60 -14.84
C ILE A 167 11.68 -9.47 -14.10
N ASN A 168 11.82 -10.80 -14.15
CA ASN A 168 10.92 -11.69 -13.41
C ASN A 168 11.08 -11.55 -11.90
N GLN A 169 12.33 -11.46 -11.40
CA GLN A 169 12.60 -11.18 -9.99
C GLN A 169 11.99 -9.84 -9.58
N ALA A 170 12.18 -8.77 -10.37
CA ALA A 170 11.57 -7.46 -10.11
C ALA A 170 10.04 -7.52 -10.06
N ARG A 171 9.40 -8.25 -10.98
CA ARG A 171 7.93 -8.44 -10.95
C ARG A 171 7.48 -9.05 -9.63
N HIS A 172 8.14 -10.12 -9.20
CA HIS A 172 7.81 -10.76 -7.93
C HIS A 172 8.08 -9.81 -6.76
N PHE A 173 9.27 -9.20 -6.70
CA PHE A 173 9.68 -8.29 -5.64
C PHE A 173 8.68 -7.14 -5.45
N TYR A 174 8.40 -6.36 -6.50
CA TYR A 174 7.49 -5.22 -6.40
C TYR A 174 6.03 -5.65 -6.13
N SER A 175 5.59 -6.81 -6.62
CA SER A 175 4.25 -7.31 -6.27
C SER A 175 4.08 -7.66 -4.79
N HIS A 176 5.14 -8.09 -4.09
CA HIS A 176 5.10 -8.31 -2.64
C HIS A 176 5.06 -7.00 -1.84
N LEU A 177 5.44 -5.87 -2.46
CA LEU A 177 5.39 -4.54 -1.86
C LEU A 177 4.03 -3.83 -2.10
N GLY A 178 3.01 -4.57 -2.53
CA GLY A 178 1.71 -4.02 -2.89
C GLY A 178 1.73 -3.17 -4.17
N MET A 179 2.65 -3.45 -5.11
CA MET A 179 2.73 -2.77 -6.39
C MET A 179 2.28 -3.64 -7.57
N LYS A 180 1.83 -2.98 -8.63
CA LYS A 180 1.56 -3.53 -9.94
C LYS A 180 2.74 -3.25 -10.87
N PRO A 181 3.65 -4.22 -11.09
CA PRO A 181 4.69 -4.07 -12.09
C PRO A 181 4.11 -4.16 -13.51
N ILE A 182 4.41 -3.15 -14.33
CA ILE A 182 4.16 -3.18 -15.77
C ILE A 182 5.50 -3.26 -16.49
N VAL A 183 5.70 -4.33 -17.26
CA VAL A 183 6.90 -4.47 -18.08
C VAL A 183 6.73 -3.67 -19.36
N VAL A 184 7.56 -2.65 -19.53
CA VAL A 184 7.68 -1.90 -20.77
C VAL A 184 8.41 -2.79 -21.76
N ARG A 185 7.69 -3.20 -22.82
CA ARG A 185 8.15 -4.26 -23.73
C ARG A 185 9.39 -3.89 -24.55
N LYS A 186 9.61 -2.60 -24.75
CA LYS A 186 10.74 -2.05 -25.49
C LYS A 186 11.09 -0.73 -24.84
N GLU A 187 12.36 -0.55 -24.49
CA GLU A 187 12.83 0.74 -23.97
C GLU A 187 12.57 1.86 -24.99
N ILE A 188 12.27 3.02 -24.45
CA ILE A 188 12.00 4.26 -25.16
C ILE A 188 12.26 5.39 -24.16
N ASP A 189 12.74 6.54 -24.63
CA ASP A 189 12.88 7.72 -23.79
C ASP A 189 11.54 8.10 -23.14
N ALA A 190 11.60 8.43 -21.85
CA ALA A 190 10.43 8.75 -21.00
C ALA A 190 9.38 7.63 -20.89
N PHE A 191 9.75 6.39 -21.22
CA PHE A 191 8.92 5.18 -21.05
C PHE A 191 7.49 5.33 -21.59
N VAL A 192 6.46 4.86 -20.89
CA VAL A 192 5.08 4.98 -21.37
C VAL A 192 4.34 6.08 -20.62
N ALA A 193 4.39 6.06 -19.29
CA ALA A 193 3.62 7.00 -18.48
C ALA A 193 4.06 8.46 -18.66
N ASP A 194 5.37 8.74 -18.59
CA ASP A 194 5.85 10.12 -18.70
C ASP A 194 5.61 10.70 -20.09
N ARG A 195 5.64 9.88 -21.16
CA ARG A 195 5.22 10.34 -22.49
C ARG A 195 3.75 10.80 -22.54
N LEU A 196 2.86 10.14 -21.79
CA LEU A 196 1.46 10.53 -21.70
C LEU A 196 1.27 11.78 -20.83
N LEU A 197 2.00 11.87 -19.70
CA LEU A 197 2.01 13.05 -18.84
C LEU A 197 2.57 14.26 -19.58
N GLU A 198 3.67 14.10 -20.31
CA GLU A 198 4.30 15.14 -21.10
C GLU A 198 3.38 15.61 -22.23
N ALA A 199 2.62 14.72 -22.86
CA ALA A 199 1.64 15.12 -23.88
C ALA A 199 0.57 16.06 -23.31
N ILE A 200 0.05 15.77 -22.12
CA ILE A 200 -0.91 16.65 -21.42
C ILE A 200 -0.22 17.97 -21.04
N TRP A 201 0.97 17.90 -20.45
CA TRP A 201 1.72 19.06 -20.00
C TRP A 201 2.03 20.05 -21.14
N ARG A 202 2.54 19.55 -22.27
CA ARG A 202 2.89 20.38 -23.44
C ARG A 202 1.68 21.11 -24.01
N GLU A 203 0.52 20.46 -24.05
CA GLU A 203 -0.73 21.11 -24.47
C GLU A 203 -1.15 22.18 -23.46
N SER A 204 -1.08 21.87 -22.16
CA SER A 204 -1.41 22.81 -21.09
C SER A 204 -0.61 24.11 -21.17
N LEU A 205 0.69 24.03 -21.46
CA LEU A 205 1.54 25.20 -21.61
C LEU A 205 1.05 26.14 -22.71
N TRP A 206 0.65 25.60 -23.87
CA TRP A 206 0.10 26.41 -24.97
C TRP A 206 -1.24 27.02 -24.61
N LEU A 207 -2.15 26.24 -24.01
CA LEU A 207 -3.47 26.73 -23.61
C LEU A 207 -3.40 27.89 -22.60
N ILE A 208 -2.45 27.83 -21.67
CA ILE A 208 -2.22 28.91 -20.69
C ILE A 208 -1.56 30.11 -21.36
N LYS A 209 -0.49 29.89 -22.13
CA LYS A 209 0.22 30.98 -22.81
C LYS A 209 -0.68 31.77 -23.76
N ASP A 210 -1.54 31.08 -24.51
CA ASP A 210 -2.46 31.70 -25.45
C ASP A 210 -3.71 32.30 -24.75
N GLY A 211 -3.78 32.23 -23.42
CA GLY A 211 -4.86 32.81 -22.62
C GLY A 211 -6.20 32.10 -22.77
N ILE A 212 -6.20 30.83 -23.19
CA ILE A 212 -7.41 30.01 -23.33
C ILE A 212 -7.97 29.65 -21.95
N THR A 213 -7.08 29.43 -20.98
CA THR A 213 -7.44 29.04 -19.61
C THR A 213 -6.33 29.39 -18.61
N THR A 214 -6.65 29.48 -17.33
CA THR A 214 -5.67 29.58 -16.24
C THR A 214 -5.19 28.20 -15.76
N THR A 215 -4.14 28.14 -14.94
CA THR A 215 -3.71 26.89 -14.28
C THR A 215 -4.86 26.24 -13.50
N GLN A 216 -5.61 27.02 -12.72
CA GLN A 216 -6.72 26.51 -11.91
C GLN A 216 -7.86 25.96 -12.77
N GLU A 217 -8.27 26.68 -13.82
CA GLU A 217 -9.34 26.21 -14.70
C GLU A 217 -8.93 24.94 -15.45
N LEU A 218 -7.67 24.86 -15.89
CA LEU A 218 -7.12 23.66 -16.51
C LEU A 218 -7.14 22.48 -15.54
N ASP A 219 -6.65 22.67 -14.32
CA ASP A 219 -6.68 21.66 -13.26
C ASP A 219 -8.11 21.23 -12.93
N ASP A 220 -9.07 22.15 -12.91
CA ASP A 220 -10.50 21.89 -12.69
C ASP A 220 -11.08 21.00 -13.81
N ILE A 221 -10.74 21.27 -15.07
CA ILE A 221 -11.14 20.42 -16.21
C ILE A 221 -10.60 19.00 -16.06
N VAL A 222 -9.37 18.84 -15.57
CA VAL A 222 -8.79 17.52 -15.31
C VAL A 222 -9.48 16.86 -14.11
N ARG A 223 -9.43 17.46 -12.92
CA ARG A 223 -9.84 16.84 -11.65
C ARG A 223 -11.35 16.67 -11.50
N LEU A 224 -12.17 17.50 -12.16
CA LEU A 224 -13.64 17.40 -12.14
C LEU A 224 -14.21 16.73 -13.40
N GLY A 225 -13.41 16.64 -14.46
CA GLY A 225 -13.81 16.06 -15.74
C GLY A 225 -13.24 14.68 -15.99
N PHE A 226 -12.25 14.60 -16.88
CA PHE A 226 -11.76 13.30 -17.36
C PHE A 226 -10.84 12.57 -16.37
N GLY A 227 -10.22 13.27 -15.42
CA GLY A 227 -9.39 12.68 -14.37
C GLY A 227 -10.15 11.69 -13.48
N LEU A 228 -11.41 11.99 -13.12
CA LEU A 228 -12.28 11.05 -12.39
C LEU A 228 -12.53 9.76 -13.17
N ARG A 229 -12.63 9.85 -14.50
CA ARG A 229 -12.77 8.66 -15.36
C ARG A 229 -11.45 7.89 -15.42
N TYR A 230 -10.32 8.58 -15.58
CA TYR A 230 -9.00 7.95 -15.68
C TYR A 230 -8.54 7.28 -14.39
N ALA A 231 -8.96 7.77 -13.24
CA ALA A 231 -8.72 7.17 -11.94
C ALA A 231 -9.26 5.72 -11.84
N GLN A 232 -10.35 5.41 -12.56
CA GLN A 232 -11.01 4.10 -12.50
C GLN A 232 -10.93 3.33 -13.83
N MET A 233 -10.87 3.99 -14.98
CA MET A 233 -10.78 3.40 -16.32
C MET A 233 -9.74 4.10 -17.17
N GLY A 234 -8.77 3.36 -17.69
CA GLY A 234 -7.75 3.91 -18.60
C GLY A 234 -8.34 4.48 -19.90
N VAL A 235 -7.48 5.10 -20.71
CA VAL A 235 -7.85 5.78 -21.97
C VAL A 235 -8.73 4.90 -22.88
N PHE A 236 -8.29 3.67 -23.13
CA PHE A 236 -8.99 2.77 -24.06
C PHE A 236 -10.32 2.23 -23.50
N GLU A 237 -10.44 2.01 -22.19
CA GLU A 237 -11.71 1.59 -21.59
C GLU A 237 -12.73 2.73 -21.62
N THR A 238 -12.29 3.94 -21.28
CA THR A 238 -13.11 5.15 -21.37
C THR A 238 -13.65 5.36 -22.79
N TYR A 239 -12.81 5.19 -23.81
CA TYR A 239 -13.24 5.33 -25.21
C TYR A 239 -14.04 4.14 -25.73
N ARG A 240 -13.78 2.93 -25.20
CA ARG A 240 -14.63 1.76 -25.48
C ARG A 240 -16.06 2.02 -25.02
N LEU A 241 -16.24 2.56 -23.81
CA LEU A 241 -17.54 2.93 -23.27
C LEU A 241 -18.22 4.01 -24.11
N ALA A 242 -17.47 5.01 -24.56
CA ALA A 242 -17.97 6.06 -25.44
C ALA A 242 -18.45 5.53 -26.81
N GLY A 243 -17.97 4.36 -27.24
CA GLY A 243 -18.46 3.66 -28.44
C GLY A 243 -19.76 2.87 -28.25
N GLY A 244 -20.32 2.81 -27.04
CA GLY A 244 -21.55 2.07 -26.73
C GLY A 244 -21.40 0.55 -26.95
N GLU A 245 -22.49 -0.12 -27.36
CA GLU A 245 -22.51 -1.57 -27.57
C GLU A 245 -21.53 -2.06 -28.64
N GLY A 246 -21.22 -1.23 -29.65
CA GLY A 246 -20.20 -1.54 -30.66
C GLY A 246 -18.76 -1.34 -30.17
N GLY A 247 -18.59 -0.83 -28.95
CA GLY A 247 -17.31 -0.68 -28.26
C GLY A 247 -16.27 0.13 -29.02
N MET A 248 -15.00 -0.21 -28.83
CA MET A 248 -13.86 0.53 -29.41
C MET A 248 -13.92 0.62 -30.95
N ARG A 249 -14.42 -0.41 -31.63
CA ARG A 249 -14.53 -0.38 -33.10
C ARG A 249 -15.50 0.72 -33.55
N GLN A 250 -16.65 0.85 -32.90
CA GLN A 250 -17.61 1.89 -33.19
C GLN A 250 -17.07 3.27 -32.84
N PHE A 251 -16.41 3.41 -31.68
CA PHE A 251 -15.74 4.66 -31.30
C PHE A 251 -14.74 5.12 -32.37
N LEU A 252 -13.86 4.22 -32.82
CA LEU A 252 -12.87 4.53 -33.86
C LEU A 252 -13.50 4.85 -35.22
N ALA A 253 -14.59 4.16 -35.60
CA ALA A 253 -15.30 4.48 -36.84
C ALA A 253 -15.96 5.86 -36.79
N GLN A 254 -16.48 6.25 -35.63
CA GLN A 254 -17.18 7.53 -35.43
C GLN A 254 -16.22 8.72 -35.27
N PHE A 255 -15.19 8.57 -34.43
CA PHE A 255 -14.31 9.67 -34.03
C PHE A 255 -12.91 9.60 -34.64
N GLY A 256 -12.52 8.45 -35.20
CA GLY A 256 -11.24 8.28 -35.89
C GLY A 256 -11.01 9.30 -37.01
N PRO A 257 -12.01 9.68 -37.84
CA PRO A 257 -11.83 10.75 -38.83
C PRO A 257 -11.40 12.09 -38.23
N CYS A 258 -11.84 12.41 -37.00
CA CYS A 258 -11.48 13.66 -36.32
C CYS A 258 -10.01 13.71 -35.90
N LEU A 259 -9.29 12.58 -35.81
CA LEU A 259 -7.85 12.56 -35.50
C LEU A 259 -7.01 13.24 -36.59
N SER A 260 -7.58 13.47 -37.77
CA SER A 260 -6.92 14.23 -38.84
C SER A 260 -7.02 15.75 -38.64
N TRP A 261 -7.89 16.20 -37.74
CA TRP A 261 -8.09 17.63 -37.49
C TRP A 261 -6.92 18.17 -36.68
N PRO A 262 -6.48 19.42 -36.94
CA PRO A 262 -5.30 19.99 -36.30
C PRO A 262 -5.63 20.53 -34.90
N TRP A 263 -6.29 19.73 -34.06
CA TRP A 263 -6.63 20.12 -32.69
C TRP A 263 -5.39 20.27 -31.83
N THR A 264 -4.52 19.26 -31.85
CA THR A 264 -3.24 19.27 -31.15
C THR A 264 -2.21 18.56 -32.03
N LYS A 265 -1.01 19.13 -32.14
CA LYS A 265 0.14 18.52 -32.84
C LYS A 265 1.39 18.76 -32.01
N LEU A 266 1.45 18.03 -30.90
CA LEU A 266 2.46 18.16 -29.86
C LEU A 266 3.84 17.73 -30.39
N MET A 267 4.58 18.68 -30.96
CA MET A 267 5.99 18.50 -31.30
C MET A 267 6.87 19.64 -30.75
N ASP A 268 6.26 20.71 -30.23
CA ASP A 268 6.95 21.89 -29.73
C ASP A 268 6.28 22.41 -28.46
N VAL A 269 7.00 23.22 -27.70
CA VAL A 269 6.51 23.94 -26.51
C VAL A 269 6.61 25.43 -26.77
N PRO A 270 5.91 26.29 -26.02
CA PRO A 270 6.24 27.70 -26.04
C PRO A 270 7.72 27.97 -25.75
N ASP A 271 8.23 29.11 -26.23
CA ASP A 271 9.47 29.68 -25.71
C ASP A 271 9.42 29.67 -24.17
N TYR A 272 10.31 28.89 -23.55
CA TYR A 272 10.37 28.70 -22.11
C TYR A 272 11.25 29.77 -21.49
N ASP A 273 10.70 30.98 -21.41
CA ASP A 273 11.35 32.18 -20.90
C ASP A 273 10.87 32.55 -19.48
N ASP A 274 11.54 33.53 -18.88
CA ASP A 274 11.22 34.00 -17.53
C ASP A 274 9.77 34.52 -17.43
N ASP A 275 9.25 35.13 -18.49
CA ASP A 275 7.88 35.66 -18.53
C ASP A 275 6.84 34.53 -18.41
N LEU A 276 7.02 33.43 -19.14
CA LEU A 276 6.15 32.25 -19.03
C LEU A 276 6.28 31.56 -17.67
N ILE A 277 7.49 31.48 -17.12
CA ILE A 277 7.74 30.91 -15.80
C ILE A 277 6.99 31.71 -14.73
N GLU A 278 7.13 33.04 -14.70
CA GLU A 278 6.46 33.91 -13.74
C GLU A 278 4.94 33.88 -13.90
N LEU A 279 4.43 33.80 -15.13
CA LEU A 279 2.99 33.65 -15.38
C LEU A 279 2.43 32.36 -14.74
N ILE A 280 3.06 31.21 -15.02
CA ILE A 280 2.57 29.91 -14.53
C ILE A 280 2.79 29.80 -13.02
N ALA A 281 3.95 30.20 -12.51
CA ALA A 281 4.26 30.16 -11.08
C ALA A 281 3.32 31.06 -10.28
N GLY A 282 3.08 32.29 -10.76
CA GLY A 282 2.14 33.23 -10.14
C GLY A 282 0.72 32.67 -10.07
N GLN A 283 0.20 32.10 -11.18
CA GLN A 283 -1.14 31.48 -11.17
C GLN A 283 -1.22 30.24 -10.24
N SER A 284 -0.15 29.45 -10.17
CA SER A 284 -0.04 28.32 -9.25
C SER A 284 -0.06 28.78 -7.78
N ASP A 285 0.67 29.85 -7.45
CA ASP A 285 0.71 30.42 -6.10
C ASP A 285 -0.65 31.04 -5.72
N GLU A 286 -1.37 31.69 -6.64
CA GLU A 286 -2.72 32.19 -6.39
C GLU A 286 -3.71 31.06 -6.09
N GLN A 287 -3.56 29.90 -6.74
CA GLN A 287 -4.44 28.75 -6.58
C GLN A 287 -4.22 28.03 -5.23
N SER A 288 -2.96 27.85 -4.80
CA SER A 288 -2.62 26.94 -3.69
C SER A 288 -1.55 27.46 -2.72
N GLY A 289 -1.02 28.67 -2.90
CA GLY A 289 0.05 29.25 -2.07
C GLY A 289 -0.33 29.46 -0.60
N GLN A 290 -1.61 29.38 -0.25
CA GLN A 290 -2.10 29.36 1.14
C GLN A 290 -1.75 28.07 1.89
N TYR A 291 -1.39 26.99 1.20
CA TYR A 291 -1.00 25.71 1.79
C TYR A 291 0.52 25.53 1.71
N SER A 292 1.09 24.93 2.75
CA SER A 292 2.43 24.36 2.65
C SER A 292 2.42 23.09 1.78
N ILE A 293 3.57 22.76 1.19
CA ILE A 293 3.72 21.51 0.42
C ILE A 293 3.35 20.28 1.25
N ALA A 294 3.73 20.24 2.54
CA ALA A 294 3.38 19.14 3.43
C ALA A 294 1.86 19.02 3.66
N GLU A 295 1.11 20.13 3.67
CA GLU A 295 -0.35 20.08 3.76
C GLU A 295 -0.96 19.56 2.45
N LEU A 296 -0.48 20.02 1.30
CA LEU A 296 -0.93 19.53 0.00
C LEU A 296 -0.64 18.03 -0.17
N GLU A 297 0.54 17.55 0.25
CA GLU A 297 0.87 16.13 0.26
C GLU A 297 -0.12 15.32 1.11
N ARG A 298 -0.46 15.80 2.30
CA ARG A 298 -1.43 15.10 3.17
C ARG A 298 -2.83 15.07 2.58
N ILE A 299 -3.27 16.17 1.96
CA ILE A 299 -4.56 16.25 1.26
C ILE A 299 -4.57 15.26 0.09
N ARG A 300 -3.52 15.27 -0.74
CA ARG A 300 -3.35 14.34 -1.87
C ARG A 300 -3.40 12.89 -1.38
N ASP A 301 -2.60 12.53 -0.38
CA ASP A 301 -2.48 11.17 0.10
C ASP A 301 -3.78 10.64 0.70
N ASP A 302 -4.51 11.46 1.47
CA ASP A 302 -5.82 11.09 2.01
C ASP A 302 -6.83 10.78 0.88
N ASN A 303 -6.85 11.62 -0.15
CA ASN A 303 -7.73 11.41 -1.30
C ASN A 303 -7.32 10.18 -2.13
N LEU A 304 -6.03 9.93 -2.30
CA LEU A 304 -5.52 8.73 -2.96
C LEU A 304 -5.88 7.45 -2.20
N VAL A 305 -5.80 7.46 -0.87
CA VAL A 305 -6.25 6.34 -0.03
C VAL A 305 -7.75 6.11 -0.19
N ALA A 306 -8.58 7.17 -0.09
CA ALA A 306 -10.02 7.06 -0.23
C ALA A 306 -10.43 6.51 -1.60
N LEU A 307 -9.76 6.95 -2.68
CA LEU A 307 -9.98 6.46 -4.03
C LEU A 307 -9.62 4.96 -4.14
N GLN A 308 -8.46 4.54 -3.64
CA GLN A 308 -8.06 3.13 -3.68
C GLN A 308 -9.01 2.23 -2.90
N GLN A 309 -9.48 2.68 -1.73
CA GLN A 309 -10.49 1.96 -0.94
C GLN A 309 -11.84 1.87 -1.67
N ALA A 310 -12.31 2.96 -2.28
CA ALA A 310 -13.53 2.95 -3.07
C ALA A 310 -13.43 1.99 -4.26
N LEU A 311 -12.29 2.00 -4.97
CA LEU A 311 -12.02 1.07 -6.06
C LEU A 311 -11.94 -0.39 -5.58
N LYS A 312 -11.38 -0.64 -4.39
CA LYS A 312 -11.32 -1.98 -3.79
C LYS A 312 -12.72 -2.52 -3.52
N ALA A 313 -13.59 -1.69 -2.92
CA ALA A 313 -14.98 -2.05 -2.66
C ALA A 313 -15.79 -2.37 -3.94
N ASN A 314 -15.35 -1.86 -5.09
CA ASN A 314 -15.94 -2.12 -6.40
C ASN A 314 -15.15 -3.13 -7.24
N GLU A 315 -14.13 -3.79 -6.66
CA GLU A 315 -13.27 -4.79 -7.32
C GLU A 315 -12.66 -4.30 -8.66
N TRP A 316 -12.15 -3.06 -8.68
CA TRP A 316 -11.72 -2.42 -9.92
C TRP A 316 -10.37 -1.70 -9.80
N GLY A 317 -9.67 -1.52 -10.93
CA GLY A 317 -8.46 -0.69 -11.04
C GLY A 317 -7.41 -0.93 -9.94
N ALA A 318 -6.94 0.16 -9.31
CA ALA A 318 -5.99 0.10 -8.19
C ALA A 318 -6.53 -0.65 -6.96
N GLY A 319 -7.86 -0.75 -6.83
CA GLY A 319 -8.53 -1.50 -5.77
C GLY A 319 -8.25 -2.99 -5.80
N LEU A 320 -8.08 -3.59 -6.99
CA LEU A 320 -7.67 -4.99 -7.13
C LEU A 320 -6.25 -5.20 -6.61
N VAL A 321 -5.33 -4.27 -6.89
CA VAL A 321 -3.95 -4.33 -6.38
C VAL A 321 -3.94 -4.23 -4.86
N LEU A 322 -4.75 -3.34 -4.30
CA LEU A 322 -4.91 -3.24 -2.85
C LEU A 322 -5.51 -4.52 -2.26
N SER A 323 -6.54 -5.10 -2.87
CA SER A 323 -7.13 -6.38 -2.42
C SER A 323 -6.10 -7.52 -2.39
N ASP A 324 -5.32 -7.66 -3.47
CA ASP A 324 -4.24 -8.66 -3.55
C ASP A 324 -3.17 -8.41 -2.47
N TYR A 325 -2.82 -7.15 -2.21
CA TYR A 325 -1.88 -6.79 -1.15
C TYR A 325 -2.42 -7.10 0.25
N GLU A 326 -3.68 -6.77 0.54
CA GLU A 326 -4.31 -7.10 1.82
C GLU A 326 -4.36 -8.62 2.03
N LYS A 327 -4.69 -9.38 0.99
CA LYS A 327 -4.66 -10.84 1.04
C LYS A 327 -3.27 -11.34 1.45
N GLN A 328 -2.21 -10.84 0.80
CA GLN A 328 -0.84 -11.20 1.15
C GLN A 328 -0.49 -10.84 2.60
N LEU A 329 -0.91 -9.66 3.08
CA LEU A 329 -0.67 -9.25 4.47
C LEU A 329 -1.42 -10.13 5.47
N PHE A 330 -2.68 -10.48 5.19
CA PHE A 330 -3.46 -11.38 6.03
C PHE A 330 -2.86 -12.79 6.06
N ASP A 331 -2.43 -13.31 4.90
CA ASP A 331 -1.79 -14.62 4.79
C ASP A 331 -0.41 -14.59 5.48
N ALA A 332 0.37 -13.51 5.33
CA ALA A 332 1.65 -13.34 6.00
C ALA A 332 1.49 -13.20 7.52
N GLY A 333 0.52 -12.42 8.01
CA GLY A 333 0.22 -12.31 9.45
C GLY A 333 -0.22 -13.64 10.06
N ALA A 334 -1.03 -14.43 9.33
CA ALA A 334 -1.40 -15.79 9.73
C ALA A 334 -0.20 -16.76 9.79
N ASN A 335 0.86 -16.50 9.01
CA ASN A 335 2.07 -17.33 8.93
C ASN A 335 3.26 -16.79 9.76
N GLN A 336 3.30 -15.50 10.11
CA GLN A 336 4.34 -14.86 10.93
C GLN A 336 4.08 -15.04 12.43
N GLY A 337 2.84 -15.27 12.82
CA GLY A 337 2.59 -16.08 14.00
C GLY A 337 2.88 -17.52 13.59
N ARG A 338 4.07 -18.04 13.95
CA ARG A 338 4.21 -19.41 14.47
C ARG A 338 2.90 -20.18 14.33
N GLY A 339 2.70 -20.94 13.25
CA GLY A 339 1.40 -21.60 13.03
C GLY A 339 0.95 -22.24 14.35
N ILE A 340 -0.35 -22.25 14.70
CA ILE A 340 -0.91 -22.62 16.03
C ILE A 340 -0.08 -23.66 16.82
N GLU A 341 0.52 -24.64 16.15
CA GLU A 341 1.61 -25.52 16.63
C GLU A 341 2.61 -24.85 17.59
N GLU A 342 3.08 -23.63 17.34
CA GLU A 342 4.13 -22.96 18.11
C GLU A 342 3.65 -21.75 18.96
N GLN A 343 2.36 -21.38 18.90
CA GLN A 343 1.78 -20.34 19.77
C GLN A 343 1.35 -20.92 21.13
N ASP A 344 1.58 -20.13 22.18
CA ASP A 344 1.04 -20.42 23.50
C ASP A 344 -0.48 -20.13 23.50
N VAL A 345 -1.27 -21.20 23.54
CA VAL A 345 -2.74 -21.15 23.57
C VAL A 345 -3.29 -21.18 25.00
N SER A 346 -2.42 -21.07 26.01
CA SER A 346 -2.83 -21.07 27.43
C SER A 346 -3.35 -19.72 27.90
N GLU A 347 -3.24 -18.66 27.11
CA GLU A 347 -3.81 -17.33 27.36
C GLU A 347 -4.70 -16.86 26.20
N PRO A 348 -5.61 -15.89 26.41
CA PRO A 348 -6.38 -15.30 25.33
C PRO A 348 -5.47 -14.76 24.21
N LEU A 349 -5.72 -15.22 22.98
CA LEU A 349 -4.84 -14.99 21.84
C LEU A 349 -4.90 -13.52 21.39
N LEU A 350 -3.74 -12.90 21.19
CA LEU A 350 -3.66 -11.60 20.51
C LEU A 350 -4.11 -11.78 19.06
N THR A 351 -5.27 -11.22 18.72
CA THR A 351 -5.89 -11.38 17.39
C THR A 351 -5.73 -10.14 16.51
N THR A 352 -5.73 -8.95 17.08
CA THR A 352 -5.49 -7.70 16.32
C THR A 352 -4.75 -6.68 17.17
N GLU A 353 -3.98 -5.84 16.50
CA GLU A 353 -3.40 -4.63 17.05
C GLU A 353 -3.58 -3.52 16.01
N ARG A 354 -3.99 -2.32 16.45
CA ARG A 354 -4.23 -1.22 15.52
C ARG A 354 -4.07 0.14 16.18
N ARG A 355 -3.85 1.14 15.34
CA ARG A 355 -4.05 2.55 15.67
C ARG A 355 -5.45 2.99 15.23
N ILE A 356 -6.15 3.79 16.04
CA ILE A 356 -7.49 4.28 15.71
C ILE A 356 -7.43 5.32 14.58
N PRO A 357 -8.07 5.08 13.41
CA PRO A 357 -8.08 6.03 12.30
C PRO A 357 -8.90 7.31 12.58
N PRO A 358 -8.57 8.46 11.97
CA PRO A 358 -9.37 9.68 12.10
C PRO A 358 -10.82 9.58 11.62
N ASP A 359 -11.12 8.72 10.64
CA ASP A 359 -12.48 8.50 10.13
C ASP A 359 -13.30 7.52 11.00
N TRP A 360 -12.71 7.02 12.09
CA TRP A 360 -13.39 6.16 13.07
C TRP A 360 -13.94 6.94 14.26
N THR A 361 -13.52 8.19 14.43
CA THR A 361 -13.93 9.01 15.55
C THR A 361 -15.15 9.86 15.24
N ASP A 362 -15.96 10.13 16.25
CA ASP A 362 -17.09 11.04 16.20
C ASP A 362 -16.66 12.51 16.31
N TYR A 363 -17.63 13.43 16.43
CA TYR A 363 -17.38 14.86 16.61
C TYR A 363 -16.68 15.22 17.94
N ASN A 364 -16.58 14.27 18.88
CA ASN A 364 -15.84 14.41 20.14
C ASN A 364 -14.41 13.85 20.05
N ASN A 365 -13.98 13.39 18.87
CA ASN A 365 -12.67 12.77 18.65
C ASN A 365 -12.50 11.42 19.36
N HIS A 366 -13.59 10.77 19.75
CA HIS A 366 -13.61 9.41 20.34
C HIS A 366 -14.14 8.39 19.34
N MET A 367 -13.64 7.16 19.41
CA MET A 367 -14.05 6.09 18.51
C MET A 367 -15.58 5.88 18.57
N ASN A 368 -16.23 5.91 17.40
CA ASN A 368 -17.66 5.69 17.27
C ASN A 368 -18.05 4.27 17.75
N GLU A 369 -19.25 4.13 18.33
CA GLU A 369 -19.73 2.88 18.94
C GLU A 369 -19.69 1.68 17.98
N ALA A 370 -20.03 1.88 16.70
CA ALA A 370 -20.03 0.80 15.71
C ALA A 370 -18.61 0.29 15.41
N ARG A 371 -17.58 1.13 15.60
CA ARG A 371 -16.18 0.78 15.32
C ARG A 371 -15.59 -0.17 16.36
N TYR A 372 -16.10 -0.19 17.59
CA TYR A 372 -15.75 -1.24 18.55
C TYR A 372 -16.19 -2.62 18.05
N LEU A 373 -17.39 -2.73 17.46
CA LEU A 373 -17.84 -3.98 16.87
C LEU A 373 -17.00 -4.35 15.64
N GLN A 374 -16.59 -3.37 14.83
CA GLN A 374 -15.65 -3.61 13.74
C GLN A 374 -14.33 -4.23 14.27
N CYS A 375 -13.75 -3.72 15.36
CA CYS A 375 -12.55 -4.33 15.97
C CYS A 375 -12.76 -5.81 16.35
N PHE A 376 -13.94 -6.16 16.89
CA PHE A 376 -14.26 -7.55 17.23
C PHE A 376 -14.54 -8.42 16.01
N GLY A 377 -15.09 -7.85 14.94
CA GLY A 377 -15.20 -8.52 13.64
C GLY A 377 -13.83 -8.83 13.05
N ASP A 378 -12.94 -7.84 13.00
CA ASP A 378 -11.56 -7.99 12.53
C ASP A 378 -10.80 -9.04 13.37
N ALA A 379 -11.00 -9.05 14.69
CA ALA A 379 -10.45 -10.06 15.61
C ALA A 379 -11.00 -11.47 15.39
N THR A 380 -12.28 -11.58 15.04
CA THR A 380 -12.92 -12.85 14.65
C THR A 380 -12.31 -13.40 13.37
N ASP A 381 -12.13 -12.57 12.34
CA ASP A 381 -11.50 -12.96 11.09
C ASP A 381 -10.05 -13.40 11.31
N SER A 382 -9.32 -12.69 12.17
CA SER A 382 -7.97 -13.09 12.57
C SER A 382 -7.95 -14.46 13.26
N PHE A 383 -8.86 -14.69 14.22
CA PHE A 383 -9.02 -15.99 14.88
C PHE A 383 -9.37 -17.11 13.88
N MET A 384 -10.25 -16.84 12.91
CA MET A 384 -10.61 -17.77 11.84
C MET A 384 -9.39 -18.17 11.01
N ARG A 385 -8.53 -17.21 10.65
CA ARG A 385 -7.27 -17.50 9.94
C ARG A 385 -6.32 -18.34 10.79
N LEU A 386 -6.20 -18.07 12.09
CA LEU A 386 -5.35 -18.88 13.00
C LEU A 386 -5.75 -20.36 12.97
N ILE A 387 -7.05 -20.68 12.96
CA ILE A 387 -7.53 -22.07 12.87
C ILE A 387 -7.48 -22.65 11.44
N GLY A 388 -6.96 -21.92 10.46
CA GLY A 388 -6.82 -22.36 9.07
C GLY A 388 -8.04 -22.14 8.19
N CYS A 389 -8.94 -21.23 8.56
CA CYS A 389 -9.97 -20.70 7.68
C CYS A 389 -9.41 -19.49 6.91
N ASP A 390 -8.37 -19.74 6.11
CA ASP A 390 -7.69 -18.76 5.27
C ASP A 390 -8.45 -18.49 3.95
N ALA A 391 -7.84 -17.68 3.07
CA ALA A 391 -8.45 -17.33 1.78
C ALA A 391 -8.70 -18.55 0.88
N ASP A 392 -7.84 -19.57 0.92
CA ASP A 392 -7.99 -20.78 0.11
C ASP A 392 -9.12 -21.68 0.67
N TYR A 393 -9.27 -21.73 1.99
CA TYR A 393 -10.41 -22.39 2.64
C TYR A 393 -11.74 -21.74 2.26
N ILE A 394 -11.78 -20.40 2.24
CA ILE A 394 -12.96 -19.62 1.83
C ILE A 394 -13.24 -19.81 0.33
N ALA A 395 -12.21 -19.83 -0.52
CA ALA A 395 -12.34 -20.09 -1.96
C ALA A 395 -12.84 -21.52 -2.25
N ALA A 396 -12.51 -22.49 -1.41
CA ALA A 396 -13.13 -23.83 -1.40
C ALA A 396 -14.62 -23.83 -0.98
N GLY A 397 -15.16 -22.66 -0.64
CA GLY A 397 -16.57 -22.38 -0.35
C GLY A 397 -17.02 -22.82 1.03
N ARG A 398 -16.18 -22.64 2.04
CA ARG A 398 -16.50 -22.91 3.46
C ARG A 398 -16.10 -21.71 4.31
N SER A 399 -16.91 -21.34 5.29
CA SER A 399 -16.59 -20.21 6.18
C SER A 399 -17.40 -20.27 7.48
N TRP A 400 -17.14 -19.35 8.41
CA TRP A 400 -17.90 -19.15 9.64
C TRP A 400 -18.68 -17.85 9.58
N PHE A 401 -19.96 -17.88 9.93
CA PHE A 401 -20.82 -16.70 9.96
C PHE A 401 -21.21 -16.39 11.40
N THR A 402 -21.03 -15.12 11.80
CA THR A 402 -21.56 -14.60 13.07
C THR A 402 -23.08 -14.59 13.01
N VAL A 403 -23.72 -15.30 13.95
CA VAL A 403 -25.18 -15.40 14.07
C VAL A 403 -25.71 -14.59 15.26
N GLU A 404 -24.86 -14.27 16.22
CA GLU A 404 -25.21 -13.45 17.37
C GLU A 404 -23.98 -12.70 17.88
N THR A 405 -24.20 -11.47 18.32
CA THR A 405 -23.18 -10.58 18.88
C THR A 405 -23.74 -9.91 20.12
N HIS A 406 -22.94 -9.84 21.18
CA HIS A 406 -23.18 -8.98 22.34
C HIS A 406 -21.94 -8.13 22.61
N ILE A 407 -22.13 -6.81 22.77
CA ILE A 407 -21.05 -5.85 23.00
C ILE A 407 -21.28 -5.05 24.28
N ARG A 408 -20.21 -4.84 25.06
CA ARG A 408 -20.16 -3.92 26.19
C ARG A 408 -19.12 -2.85 25.91
N HIS A 409 -19.54 -1.59 25.88
CA HIS A 409 -18.65 -0.43 25.89
C HIS A 409 -18.34 -0.07 27.35
N LEU A 410 -17.06 0.00 27.71
CA LEU A 410 -16.61 0.17 29.10
C LEU A 410 -15.84 1.48 29.30
N ASP A 411 -15.06 1.89 28.30
CA ASP A 411 -14.24 3.10 28.32
C ASP A 411 -14.06 3.65 26.89
N GLU A 412 -13.54 4.87 26.77
CA GLU A 412 -13.32 5.57 25.50
C GLU A 412 -11.86 5.53 25.03
N VAL A 413 -11.67 5.69 23.72
CA VAL A 413 -10.36 5.77 23.06
C VAL A 413 -10.40 6.83 21.96
N ALA A 414 -9.36 7.64 21.87
CA ALA A 414 -9.26 8.76 20.96
C ALA A 414 -8.59 8.37 19.63
N VAL A 415 -8.66 9.28 18.66
CA VAL A 415 -7.93 9.16 17.39
C VAL A 415 -6.44 8.95 17.61
N ASN A 416 -5.81 8.16 16.75
CA ASN A 416 -4.39 7.85 16.77
C ASN A 416 -3.88 7.10 18.02
N GLU A 417 -4.73 6.74 18.98
CA GLU A 417 -4.34 5.86 20.07
C GLU A 417 -4.25 4.40 19.60
N VAL A 418 -3.48 3.57 20.32
CA VAL A 418 -3.24 2.16 19.96
C VAL A 418 -4.12 1.27 20.82
N VAL A 419 -4.78 0.31 20.17
CA VAL A 419 -5.61 -0.71 20.81
C VAL A 419 -5.22 -2.10 20.34
N ASN A 420 -5.38 -3.08 21.22
CA ASN A 420 -5.16 -4.49 20.91
C ASN A 420 -6.38 -5.32 21.32
N THR A 421 -6.73 -6.32 20.51
CA THR A 421 -7.82 -7.25 20.81
C THR A 421 -7.26 -8.61 21.14
N ARG A 422 -7.61 -9.12 22.32
CA ARG A 422 -7.35 -10.51 22.72
C ARG A 422 -8.62 -11.33 22.65
N THR A 423 -8.53 -12.57 22.18
CA THR A 423 -9.67 -13.44 21.93
C THR A 423 -9.55 -14.75 22.70
N GLN A 424 -10.55 -15.03 23.53
CA GLN A 424 -10.75 -16.32 24.19
C GLN A 424 -11.84 -17.10 23.45
N CYS A 425 -11.62 -18.40 23.27
CA CYS A 425 -12.59 -19.31 22.66
C CYS A 425 -13.37 -19.99 23.77
N LEU A 426 -14.67 -19.68 23.88
CA LEU A 426 -15.56 -20.24 24.90
C LEU A 426 -16.17 -21.57 24.46
N LEU A 427 -16.34 -21.76 23.15
CA LEU A 427 -16.84 -22.98 22.54
C LEU A 427 -16.19 -23.16 21.17
N GLY A 428 -15.70 -24.37 20.89
CA GLY A 428 -15.21 -24.76 19.57
C GLY A 428 -15.52 -26.23 19.34
N SER A 429 -16.76 -26.54 18.96
CA SER A 429 -17.23 -27.92 18.83
C SER A 429 -18.20 -28.08 17.66
N GLY A 430 -17.88 -29.06 16.80
CA GLY A 430 -18.58 -29.29 15.53
C GLY A 430 -18.66 -28.01 14.70
N LYS A 431 -19.87 -27.69 14.23
CA LYS A 431 -20.16 -26.47 13.46
C LYS A 431 -20.38 -25.18 14.27
N LYS A 432 -20.12 -25.17 15.59
CA LYS A 432 -20.33 -23.99 16.46
C LYS A 432 -19.02 -23.48 17.05
N MET A 433 -18.88 -22.16 17.04
CA MET A 433 -17.75 -21.47 17.65
C MET A 433 -18.28 -20.26 18.43
N GLN A 434 -17.81 -20.07 19.66
CA GLN A 434 -18.14 -18.92 20.50
C GLN A 434 -16.84 -18.24 20.90
N LEU A 435 -16.70 -16.97 20.55
CA LEU A 435 -15.52 -16.17 20.81
C LEU A 435 -15.88 -15.04 21.78
N PHE A 436 -14.97 -14.75 22.70
CA PHE A 436 -15.04 -13.62 23.60
C PHE A 436 -13.81 -12.76 23.40
N HIS A 437 -14.04 -11.51 23.03
CA HIS A 437 -13.03 -10.54 22.68
C HIS A 437 -12.89 -9.49 23.79
N PHE A 438 -11.65 -9.13 24.08
CA PHE A 438 -11.27 -8.06 24.98
C PHE A 438 -10.54 -7.01 24.16
N LEU A 439 -11.06 -5.77 24.12
CA LEU A 439 -10.36 -4.65 23.50
C LEU A 439 -9.65 -3.85 24.60
N PHE A 440 -8.33 -3.80 24.53
CA PHE A 440 -7.49 -3.04 25.44
C PHE A 440 -6.89 -1.82 24.74
N HIS A 441 -6.73 -0.75 25.51
CA HIS A 441 -5.80 0.31 25.16
C HIS A 441 -4.36 -0.14 25.46
N ASP A 442 -3.37 0.47 24.81
CA ASP A 442 -1.94 0.16 24.99
C ASP A 442 -1.44 0.36 26.44
N ASP A 443 -2.10 1.23 27.21
CA ASP A 443 -1.83 1.43 28.65
C ASP A 443 -2.42 0.34 29.56
N GLY A 444 -3.13 -0.65 29.00
CA GLY A 444 -3.74 -1.76 29.72
C GLY A 444 -5.19 -1.56 30.17
N ARG A 445 -5.81 -0.41 29.91
CA ARG A 445 -7.25 -0.20 30.20
C ARG A 445 -8.12 -1.09 29.30
N LEU A 446 -9.17 -1.70 29.87
CA LEU A 446 -10.16 -2.45 29.12
C LEU A 446 -11.24 -1.51 28.57
N LEU A 447 -11.27 -1.34 27.26
CA LEU A 447 -12.14 -0.39 26.56
C LEU A 447 -13.51 -0.99 26.24
N ALA A 448 -13.55 -2.25 25.81
CA ALA A 448 -14.79 -2.93 25.46
C ALA A 448 -14.63 -4.46 25.52
N THR A 449 -15.76 -5.16 25.58
CA THR A 449 -15.81 -6.62 25.37
C THR A 449 -16.86 -6.97 24.33
N GLY A 450 -16.59 -8.01 23.55
CA GLY A 450 -17.48 -8.50 22.50
C GLY A 450 -17.61 -10.02 22.57
N GLU A 451 -18.83 -10.54 22.53
CA GLU A 451 -19.10 -11.98 22.49
C GLU A 451 -19.77 -12.31 21.17
N HIS A 452 -19.16 -13.20 20.39
CA HIS A 452 -19.65 -13.63 19.08
C HIS A 452 -19.98 -15.11 19.09
N LEU A 453 -21.18 -15.46 18.64
CA LEU A 453 -21.54 -16.83 18.29
C LEU A 453 -21.48 -16.99 16.78
N LEU A 454 -20.73 -17.99 16.33
CA LEU A 454 -20.51 -18.30 14.93
C LEU A 454 -20.96 -19.71 14.58
N ILE A 455 -21.45 -19.87 13.35
CA ILE A 455 -21.83 -21.16 12.76
C ILE A 455 -21.03 -21.38 11.48
N HIS A 456 -20.44 -22.57 11.35
CA HIS A 456 -19.74 -22.96 10.12
C HIS A 456 -20.74 -23.32 9.02
N VAL A 457 -20.51 -22.78 7.81
CA VAL A 457 -21.41 -22.85 6.66
C VAL A 457 -20.68 -23.22 5.38
N SER A 458 -21.39 -23.91 4.48
CA SER A 458 -20.98 -24.03 3.08
C SER A 458 -21.50 -22.82 2.29
N LEU A 459 -20.61 -22.15 1.58
CA LEU A 459 -20.94 -21.04 0.69
C LEU A 459 -21.68 -21.52 -0.57
N GLN A 460 -21.54 -22.80 -0.94
CA GLN A 460 -22.30 -23.40 -2.05
C GLN A 460 -23.75 -23.68 -1.66
N THR A 461 -23.98 -24.34 -0.51
CA THR A 461 -25.35 -24.74 -0.11
C THR A 461 -26.05 -23.71 0.78
N ARG A 462 -25.31 -22.71 1.29
CA ARG A 462 -25.78 -21.71 2.26
C ARG A 462 -26.38 -22.35 3.53
N ALA A 463 -25.89 -23.52 3.91
CA ALA A 463 -26.35 -24.27 5.08
C ALA A 463 -25.20 -24.60 6.03
N ALA A 464 -25.55 -24.81 7.31
CA ALA A 464 -24.58 -25.15 8.34
C ALA A 464 -23.97 -26.54 8.08
N CYS A 465 -22.65 -26.64 8.08
CA CYS A 465 -21.91 -27.88 7.85
C CYS A 465 -20.70 -28.00 8.79
N GLU A 466 -20.12 -29.18 8.89
CA GLU A 466 -18.88 -29.36 9.67
C GLU A 466 -17.68 -28.70 8.97
N PRO A 467 -16.75 -28.11 9.74
CA PRO A 467 -15.46 -27.66 9.21
C PRO A 467 -14.61 -28.85 8.74
N SER A 468 -13.56 -28.58 7.96
CA SER A 468 -12.58 -29.63 7.65
C SER A 468 -11.89 -30.14 8.92
N ASP A 469 -11.40 -31.39 8.89
CA ASP A 469 -10.71 -32.01 10.02
C ASP A 469 -9.52 -31.16 10.52
N ALA A 470 -8.78 -30.53 9.61
CA ALA A 470 -7.66 -29.66 9.96
C ALA A 470 -8.11 -28.41 10.74
N VAL A 471 -9.17 -27.75 10.28
CA VAL A 471 -9.74 -26.58 10.96
C VAL A 471 -10.38 -26.98 12.30
N SER A 472 -11.11 -28.09 12.31
CA SER A 472 -11.76 -28.63 13.50
C SER A 472 -10.73 -28.97 14.59
N SER A 473 -9.64 -29.65 14.24
CA SER A 473 -8.59 -30.04 15.17
C SER A 473 -7.89 -28.84 15.80
N ARG A 474 -7.61 -27.79 15.02
CA ARG A 474 -6.99 -26.56 15.54
C ARG A 474 -7.92 -25.78 16.46
N LEU A 475 -9.19 -25.65 16.07
CA LEU A 475 -10.23 -25.02 16.90
C LEU A 475 -10.39 -25.75 18.23
N GLN A 476 -10.48 -27.09 18.20
CA GLN A 476 -10.65 -27.90 19.39
C GLN A 476 -9.46 -27.75 20.35
N ARG A 477 -8.22 -27.76 19.85
CA ARG A 477 -7.03 -27.53 20.67
C ARG A 477 -7.10 -26.20 21.44
N ILE A 478 -7.50 -25.12 20.77
CA ILE A 478 -7.65 -23.81 21.41
C ILE A 478 -8.79 -23.83 22.43
N ALA A 479 -9.95 -24.40 22.06
CA ALA A 479 -11.10 -24.47 22.96
C ALA A 479 -10.80 -25.27 24.24
N GLU A 480 -10.06 -26.38 24.13
CA GLU A 480 -9.63 -27.20 25.27
C GLU A 480 -8.67 -26.45 26.18
N ALA A 481 -7.71 -25.70 25.62
CA ALA A 481 -6.79 -24.88 26.40
C ALA A 481 -7.51 -23.70 27.09
N HIS A 482 -8.37 -23.00 26.36
CA HIS A 482 -9.14 -21.86 26.89
C HIS A 482 -10.24 -22.25 27.87
N ALA A 483 -10.68 -23.53 27.89
CA ALA A 483 -11.58 -24.04 28.91
C ALA A 483 -10.95 -24.04 30.33
N LEU A 484 -9.62 -23.96 30.41
CA LEU A 484 -8.88 -23.86 31.68
C LEU A 484 -8.77 -22.41 32.20
N LEU A 485 -9.08 -21.42 31.35
CA LEU A 485 -9.04 -20.01 31.72
C LEU A 485 -10.29 -19.60 32.53
N PRO A 486 -10.20 -18.52 33.34
CA PRO A 486 -11.36 -17.93 33.97
C PRO A 486 -12.46 -17.60 32.94
N TYR A 487 -13.71 -17.86 33.31
CA TYR A 487 -14.83 -17.48 32.46
C TYR A 487 -14.95 -15.95 32.40
N PRO A 488 -14.97 -15.32 31.21
CA PRO A 488 -14.91 -13.87 31.10
C PRO A 488 -16.08 -13.14 31.76
N GLU A 489 -15.79 -12.02 32.41
CA GLU A 489 -16.84 -11.16 32.94
C GLU A 489 -17.65 -10.54 31.78
N GLY A 490 -18.94 -10.87 31.71
CA GLY A 490 -19.84 -10.35 30.68
C GLY A 490 -20.24 -11.36 29.63
N ALA A 491 -19.59 -12.53 29.57
CA ALA A 491 -20.01 -13.63 28.72
C ALA A 491 -21.40 -14.16 29.12
N GLY A 492 -22.25 -14.44 28.13
CA GLY A 492 -23.63 -14.86 28.29
C GLY A 492 -24.59 -13.76 28.78
N ARG A 493 -24.18 -12.48 28.76
CA ARG A 493 -25.08 -11.37 29.10
C ARG A 493 -25.96 -11.00 27.91
N SER A 494 -27.13 -10.43 28.22
CA SER A 494 -28.06 -9.87 27.25
C SER A 494 -28.44 -8.45 27.64
N VAL A 495 -28.83 -7.63 26.67
CA VAL A 495 -29.34 -6.28 26.93
C VAL A 495 -30.70 -6.36 27.64
N GLY A 496 -30.77 -5.90 28.89
CA GLY A 496 -32.00 -5.87 29.68
C GLY A 496 -31.79 -5.46 31.14
N GLN A 497 -32.84 -4.97 31.80
CA GLN A 497 -32.81 -4.77 33.26
C GLN A 497 -32.79 -6.13 33.97
N PRO A 498 -32.04 -6.30 35.08
CA PRO A 498 -32.19 -7.48 35.92
C PRO A 498 -33.65 -7.56 36.36
N GLN A 499 -34.36 -8.62 35.98
CA GLN A 499 -35.69 -8.85 36.55
C GLN A 499 -35.51 -8.96 38.06
N LYS A 500 -36.10 -8.02 38.81
CA LYS A 500 -36.25 -8.17 40.25
C LYS A 500 -36.99 -9.48 40.47
N LYS A 501 -36.32 -10.48 41.03
CA LYS A 501 -36.97 -11.68 41.54
C LYS A 501 -37.99 -11.20 42.57
N HIS A 502 -39.27 -11.31 42.25
CA HIS A 502 -40.38 -11.05 43.17
C HIS A 502 -40.51 -12.17 44.19
#